data_AF-A0A314UGK1-F1
#
_entry.id   AF-A0A314UGK1-F1
#
_cell.length_a   1.000
_cell.length_b   1.000
_cell.length_c   1.000
_cell.angle_alpha   90.00
_cell.angle_beta   90.00
_cell.angle_gamma   90.00
#
_symmetry.space_group_name_H-M   'P 1'
#
loop_
_entity.id
_entity.type
_entity.pdbx_description
1 polymer ?
#
loop_
_entity_poly.entity_id
_entity_poly.type
_entity_poly.pdbx_seq_one_letter_code
_entity_poly.pdbx_strand_id
1 'polypeptide(L)'
;MWRTLKHFLLFAVLQFGGFALNLTLLVHAQDQSGFISIDCGLATNSSYTEKETGINYISDESFIETNESKPYWSLRVFPQGTRNCYKINVTRGTKYLIRASFLYGNYDDQYRLPEFQLHLGPNLWDSVKFESASTVANKELIHVPLLNYIHVCLVDTNKGVPFISAIELRTLPNTIYQAQEGSLALDSRYPDDIYDRFWYGYDRDEWTQLNTSSSINTNNTYQPPSVVLATAATPKNVDDSVNIFWLPSDNTAKYYVYMHFAEVEKLPGNESRQFNITRNGELYSGLFAPKYLSVSTIFSLSDWSRGQYITLSIIKAGNSTLPPILNAFETYMVKDFAEPETNQQDGNNYWSS
;
A
#
# COMPACT_ATOMS: atom_id res chain seq x y z
N MET A 1 7.33 23.18 -29.58
CA MET A 1 7.05 24.53 -29.06
C MET A 1 5.56 24.60 -28.76
N TRP A 2 5.22 24.79 -27.47
CA TRP A 2 3.89 25.07 -26.94
C TRP A 2 2.89 23.90 -26.72
N ARG A 3 2.80 23.51 -25.44
CA ARG A 3 1.62 23.15 -24.63
C ARG A 3 0.89 21.81 -24.80
N THR A 4 0.57 21.29 -23.61
CA THR A 4 -0.53 20.38 -23.21
C THR A 4 -0.38 18.90 -23.53
N LEU A 5 0.35 18.19 -22.67
CA LEU A 5 0.07 16.80 -22.30
C LEU A 5 -0.63 16.74 -20.92
N LYS A 6 -1.57 17.66 -20.69
CA LYS A 6 -2.64 17.50 -19.70
C LYS A 6 -3.82 17.03 -20.55
N HIS A 7 -4.35 15.82 -20.32
CA HIS A 7 -5.55 15.18 -20.92
C HIS A 7 -5.36 13.74 -21.48
N PHE A 8 -4.41 12.92 -20.99
CA PHE A 8 -4.42 11.47 -21.29
C PHE A 8 -4.98 10.57 -20.18
N LEU A 9 -5.73 11.17 -19.25
CA LEU A 9 -6.61 10.44 -18.34
C LEU A 9 -8.03 10.98 -18.53
N LEU A 10 -8.91 10.07 -18.98
CA LEU A 10 -10.39 10.08 -18.99
C LEU A 10 -11.16 10.52 -20.26
N PHE A 11 -12.13 9.63 -20.57
CA PHE A 11 -13.25 9.64 -21.53
C PHE A 11 -12.95 9.10 -22.95
N ALA A 12 -13.63 8.08 -23.50
CA ALA A 12 -14.91 7.46 -23.14
C ALA A 12 -15.09 6.05 -23.77
N VAL A 13 -15.44 5.06 -22.95
CA VAL A 13 -16.48 4.07 -23.30
C VAL A 13 -17.70 4.49 -22.50
N LEU A 14 -18.62 5.21 -23.12
CA LEU A 14 -19.95 5.46 -22.59
C LEU A 14 -20.94 5.58 -23.75
N GLN A 15 -21.58 4.46 -24.08
CA GLN A 15 -22.99 4.47 -24.49
C GLN A 15 -23.66 3.26 -23.83
N PHE A 16 -24.32 3.49 -22.70
CA PHE A 16 -25.79 3.48 -22.59
C PHE A 16 -26.20 3.67 -21.11
N GLY A 17 -26.89 4.79 -20.84
CA GLY A 17 -27.94 4.94 -19.83
C GLY A 17 -27.58 4.83 -18.33
N GLY A 18 -27.51 5.98 -17.65
CA GLY A 18 -27.64 6.03 -16.19
C GLY A 18 -27.14 7.35 -15.61
N PHE A 19 -27.97 8.05 -14.84
CA PHE A 19 -27.68 9.33 -14.18
C PHE A 19 -26.32 9.35 -13.46
N ALA A 20 -25.38 10.17 -13.90
CA ALA A 20 -24.16 10.47 -13.15
C ALA A 20 -24.40 11.65 -12.20
N LEU A 21 -24.71 11.35 -10.94
CA LEU A 21 -24.57 12.32 -9.85
C LEU A 21 -23.07 12.51 -9.60
N ASN A 22 -22.52 13.64 -10.04
CA ASN A 22 -21.17 14.06 -9.66
C ASN A 22 -21.15 14.45 -8.17
N LEU A 23 -20.91 13.49 -7.27
CA LEU A 23 -20.44 13.80 -5.92
C LEU A 23 -18.97 14.20 -6.01
N THR A 24 -18.70 15.49 -6.16
CA THR A 24 -17.38 16.06 -5.84
C THR A 24 -17.22 16.01 -4.33
N LEU A 25 -16.63 14.93 -3.81
CA LEU A 25 -16.17 14.88 -2.43
C LEU A 25 -15.04 15.90 -2.28
N LEU A 26 -15.32 17.00 -1.58
CA LEU A 26 -14.29 17.91 -1.09
C LEU A 26 -13.48 17.16 -0.04
N VAL A 27 -12.34 16.61 -0.45
CA VAL A 27 -11.33 16.09 0.48
C VAL A 27 -10.86 17.27 1.33
N HIS A 28 -11.18 17.25 2.62
CA HIS A 28 -10.46 18.09 3.58
C HIS A 28 -8.99 17.69 3.49
N ALA A 29 -8.12 18.63 3.14
CA ALA A 29 -6.68 18.43 3.16
C ALA A 29 -6.32 17.78 4.50
N GLN A 30 -5.81 16.54 4.45
CA GLN A 30 -5.20 15.91 5.61
C GLN A 30 -4.08 16.83 6.10
N ASP A 31 -3.83 16.85 7.42
CA ASP A 31 -2.65 17.48 7.96
C ASP A 31 -1.40 16.84 7.32
N GLN A 32 -0.75 17.57 6.41
CA GLN A 32 0.44 17.10 5.69
C GLN A 32 1.72 17.26 6.53
N SER A 33 1.58 17.59 7.82
CA SER A 33 2.71 17.68 8.74
C SER A 33 3.50 16.37 8.78
N GLY A 34 4.78 16.46 8.44
CA GLY A 34 5.69 15.31 8.38
C GLY A 34 5.60 14.47 7.10
N PHE A 35 4.80 14.89 6.10
CA PHE A 35 4.81 14.23 4.79
C PHE A 35 6.06 14.62 4.01
N ILE A 36 6.62 13.64 3.30
CA ILE A 36 7.65 13.85 2.28
C ILE A 36 7.12 13.19 1.01
N SER A 37 6.91 13.96 -0.06
CA SER A 37 6.43 13.44 -1.34
C SER A 37 7.36 13.94 -2.44
N ILE A 38 8.07 13.01 -3.08
CA ILE A 38 9.12 13.29 -4.04
C ILE A 38 8.66 12.77 -5.40
N ASP A 39 8.53 13.67 -6.38
CA ASP A 39 8.33 13.32 -7.78
C ASP A 39 9.71 13.14 -8.44
N CYS A 40 9.99 11.90 -8.82
CA CYS A 40 11.28 11.52 -9.38
C CYS A 40 11.31 11.88 -10.86
N GLY A 41 12.13 12.85 -11.25
CA GLY A 41 12.15 13.37 -12.62
C GLY A 41 11.50 14.75 -12.77
N LEU A 42 10.86 15.26 -11.73
CA LEU A 42 10.42 16.66 -11.68
C LEU A 42 11.63 17.61 -11.76
N ALA A 43 11.46 18.70 -12.51
CA ALA A 43 12.52 19.68 -12.74
C ALA A 43 13.08 20.28 -11.44
N THR A 44 14.37 20.58 -11.44
CA THR A 44 15.12 21.24 -10.36
C THR A 44 14.34 22.40 -9.73
N ASN A 45 14.33 22.46 -8.40
CA ASN A 45 13.67 23.51 -7.61
C ASN A 45 12.18 23.71 -7.93
N SER A 46 11.52 22.70 -8.50
CA SER A 46 10.09 22.73 -8.79
C SER A 46 9.29 21.96 -7.73
N SER A 47 8.05 22.40 -7.55
CA SER A 47 7.06 21.74 -6.70
C SER A 47 5.67 21.96 -7.27
N TYR A 48 4.74 21.07 -6.95
CA TYR A 48 3.32 21.25 -7.29
C TYR A 48 2.40 20.57 -6.29
N THR A 49 1.19 21.09 -6.18
CA THR A 49 0.10 20.45 -5.46
C THR A 49 -0.70 19.59 -6.43
N GLU A 50 -0.72 18.28 -6.19
CA GLU A 50 -1.56 17.33 -6.92
C GLU A 50 -3.04 17.67 -6.64
N LYS A 51 -3.87 17.66 -7.68
CA LYS A 51 -5.20 18.27 -7.63
C LYS A 51 -6.23 17.40 -6.95
N GLU A 52 -6.11 16.08 -7.06
CA GLU A 52 -7.10 15.13 -6.57
C GLU A 52 -6.94 14.89 -5.07
N THR A 53 -5.69 14.69 -4.64
CA THR A 53 -5.28 14.41 -3.26
C THR A 53 -4.94 15.67 -2.47
N GLY A 54 -4.60 16.77 -3.15
CA GLY A 54 -4.10 17.99 -2.51
C GLY A 54 -2.66 17.88 -1.99
N ILE A 55 -1.94 16.79 -2.28
CA ILE A 55 -0.58 16.52 -1.76
C ILE A 55 0.45 17.37 -2.49
N ASN A 56 1.37 17.98 -1.75
CA ASN A 56 2.48 18.73 -2.34
C ASN A 56 3.66 17.81 -2.67
N TYR A 57 4.09 17.78 -3.92
CA TYR A 57 5.27 17.07 -4.39
C TYR A 57 6.42 18.04 -4.66
N ILE A 58 7.64 17.59 -4.36
CA ILE A 58 8.90 18.30 -4.62
C ILE A 58 9.81 17.49 -5.54
N SER A 59 10.76 18.18 -6.17
CA SER A 59 11.77 17.54 -7.03
C SER A 59 12.72 16.64 -6.22
N ASP A 60 13.16 15.57 -6.88
CA ASP A 60 14.01 14.54 -6.30
C ASP A 60 15.52 14.86 -6.32
N GLU A 61 15.91 15.92 -7.03
CA GLU A 61 17.32 16.25 -7.28
C GLU A 61 18.16 16.38 -6.00
N SER A 62 17.65 17.03 -4.96
CA SER A 62 18.40 17.25 -3.70
C SER A 62 18.61 15.98 -2.87
N PHE A 63 17.98 14.87 -3.26
CA PHE A 63 18.01 13.61 -2.51
C PHE A 63 18.90 12.55 -3.17
N ILE A 64 19.35 12.75 -4.41
CA ILE A 64 20.13 11.75 -5.15
C ILE A 64 21.59 11.83 -4.71
N GLU A 65 22.17 10.72 -4.27
CA GLU A 65 23.61 10.65 -3.96
C GLU A 65 24.46 10.27 -5.18
N THR A 66 23.85 9.69 -6.22
CA THR A 66 24.57 9.17 -7.39
C THR A 66 24.60 10.17 -8.55
N ASN A 67 25.78 10.37 -9.15
CA ASN A 67 26.01 11.42 -10.13
C ASN A 67 25.43 11.14 -11.54
N GLU A 68 25.03 9.90 -11.85
CA GLU A 68 24.66 9.51 -13.21
C GLU A 68 23.20 9.06 -13.32
N SER A 69 22.30 10.04 -13.29
CA SER A 69 20.85 9.83 -13.48
C SER A 69 20.29 10.73 -14.57
N LYS A 70 19.16 10.32 -15.17
CA LYS A 70 18.48 11.10 -16.21
C LYS A 70 16.98 11.22 -15.90
N PRO A 71 16.41 12.43 -15.86
CA PRO A 71 14.97 12.61 -15.75
C PRO A 71 14.29 12.32 -17.09
N TYR A 72 13.16 11.62 -17.07
CA TYR A 72 12.30 11.33 -18.22
C TYR A 72 10.84 11.57 -17.83
N TRP A 73 10.29 12.72 -18.23
CA TRP A 73 8.92 13.14 -17.90
C TRP A 73 8.61 13.13 -16.41
N SER A 74 8.07 12.03 -15.88
CA SER A 74 7.66 11.83 -14.48
C SER A 74 8.34 10.60 -13.84
N LEU A 75 9.53 10.24 -14.34
CA LEU A 75 10.39 9.24 -13.74
C LEU A 75 11.87 9.65 -13.82
N ARG A 76 12.70 9.06 -12.96
CA ARG A 76 14.16 9.16 -13.03
C ARG A 76 14.77 7.80 -13.31
N VAL A 77 15.72 7.77 -14.24
CA VAL A 77 16.41 6.57 -14.73
C VAL A 77 17.87 6.58 -14.30
N PHE A 78 18.40 5.41 -13.96
CA PHE A 78 19.79 5.20 -13.53
C PHE A 78 20.51 4.21 -14.48
N PRO A 79 21.03 4.69 -15.62
CA PRO A 79 21.62 3.85 -16.66
C PRO A 79 23.00 3.28 -16.30
N GLN A 80 23.63 3.81 -15.25
CA GLN A 80 24.98 3.43 -14.83
C GLN A 80 24.99 3.14 -13.33
N GLY A 81 26.02 2.38 -12.91
CA GLY A 81 26.18 1.95 -11.53
C GLY A 81 25.32 0.72 -11.19
N THR A 82 25.89 -0.16 -10.37
CA THR A 82 25.18 -1.34 -9.87
C THR A 82 24.15 -1.00 -8.80
N ARG A 83 24.33 0.15 -8.14
CA ARG A 83 23.52 0.60 -7.00
C ARG A 83 23.41 2.12 -7.01
N ASN A 84 22.19 2.62 -7.03
CA ASN A 84 21.89 4.05 -7.08
C ASN A 84 20.94 4.40 -5.93
N CYS A 85 21.25 5.41 -5.13
CA CYS A 85 20.55 5.67 -3.87
C CYS A 85 20.06 7.11 -3.74
N TYR A 86 18.88 7.23 -3.13
CA TYR A 86 18.38 8.45 -2.55
C TYR A 86 18.71 8.48 -1.06
N LYS A 87 19.17 9.62 -0.55
CA LYS A 87 19.28 9.90 0.88
C LYS A 87 18.20 10.88 1.29
N ILE A 88 17.26 10.40 2.10
CA ILE A 88 16.11 11.17 2.54
C ILE A 88 16.23 11.40 4.04
N ASN A 89 16.26 12.67 4.45
CA ASN A 89 16.30 13.02 5.87
C ASN A 89 14.96 12.68 6.53
N VAL A 90 15.01 12.02 7.68
CA VAL A 90 13.86 11.59 8.47
C VAL A 90 14.12 11.82 9.95
N THR A 91 13.09 11.68 10.78
CA THR A 91 13.27 11.74 12.24
C THR A 91 13.51 10.33 12.78
N ARG A 92 14.67 10.11 13.41
CA ARG A 92 15.00 8.85 14.07
C ARG A 92 13.89 8.44 15.07
N GLY A 93 13.50 7.17 15.04
CA GLY A 93 12.50 6.61 15.95
C GLY A 93 11.04 6.95 15.61
N THR A 94 10.79 7.76 14.57
CA THR A 94 9.43 8.01 14.06
C THR A 94 9.03 6.90 13.10
N LYS A 95 7.84 6.32 13.27
CA LYS A 95 7.33 5.32 12.32
C LYS A 95 6.85 5.99 11.04
N TYR A 96 7.32 5.47 9.91
CA TYR A 96 6.92 5.93 8.57
C TYR A 96 6.28 4.80 7.78
N LEU A 97 5.20 5.10 7.07
CA LEU A 97 4.82 4.38 5.85
C LEU A 97 5.62 4.98 4.70
N ILE A 98 6.48 4.17 4.09
CA ILE A 98 7.33 4.51 2.96
C ILE A 98 6.74 3.83 1.73
N ARG A 99 6.52 4.59 0.66
CA ARG A 99 6.11 4.07 -0.65
C ARG A 99 7.12 4.43 -1.71
N ALA A 100 7.47 3.47 -2.55
CA ALA A 100 8.16 3.68 -3.82
C ALA A 100 7.24 3.24 -4.96
N SER A 101 7.06 4.12 -5.95
CA SER A 101 6.14 3.92 -7.07
C SER A 101 6.91 3.90 -8.39
N PHE A 102 6.50 3.00 -9.28
CA PHE A 102 7.18 2.76 -10.55
C PHE A 102 6.15 2.63 -11.67
N LEU A 103 6.23 3.49 -12.68
CA LEU A 103 5.50 3.36 -13.94
C LEU A 103 6.49 3.33 -15.11
N TYR A 104 6.63 2.18 -15.76
CA TYR A 104 7.57 2.03 -16.87
C TYR A 104 7.16 2.90 -18.07
N GLY A 105 5.89 2.85 -18.48
CA GLY A 105 5.35 3.67 -19.56
C GLY A 105 6.06 3.50 -20.92
N ASN A 106 6.91 2.47 -21.07
CA ASN A 106 7.77 2.27 -22.23
C ASN A 106 8.64 3.50 -22.57
N TYR A 107 9.19 4.17 -21.55
CA TYR A 107 9.91 5.45 -21.72
C TYR A 107 11.13 5.39 -22.67
N ASP A 108 11.67 4.19 -22.92
CA ASP A 108 12.86 3.93 -23.74
C ASP A 108 12.53 3.33 -25.12
N ASP A 109 11.26 3.18 -25.45
CA ASP A 109 10.76 2.59 -26.70
C ASP A 109 11.25 1.14 -26.98
N GLN A 110 11.74 0.42 -25.95
CA GLN A 110 12.27 -0.94 -26.13
C GLN A 110 11.22 -2.05 -25.97
N TYR A 111 10.07 -1.74 -25.37
CA TYR A 111 9.01 -2.70 -25.02
C TYR A 111 9.52 -3.90 -24.21
N ARG A 112 10.59 -3.69 -23.43
CA ARG A 112 11.22 -4.73 -22.60
C ARG A 112 11.02 -4.36 -21.14
N LEU A 113 10.17 -5.12 -20.45
CA LEU A 113 9.88 -4.89 -19.04
C LEU A 113 11.16 -5.08 -18.20
N PRO A 114 11.62 -4.04 -17.48
CA PRO A 114 12.82 -4.13 -16.66
C PRO A 114 12.52 -4.88 -15.36
N GLU A 115 13.55 -5.53 -14.81
CA GLU A 115 13.54 -6.12 -13.47
C GLU A 115 14.78 -5.65 -12.70
N PHE A 116 14.57 -5.19 -11.48
CA PHE A 116 15.63 -4.72 -10.59
C PHE A 116 15.19 -4.85 -9.14
N GLN A 117 16.08 -4.58 -8.19
CA GLN A 117 15.79 -4.66 -6.77
C GLN A 117 15.66 -3.27 -6.13
N LEU A 118 14.75 -3.17 -5.18
CA LEU A 118 14.58 -2.05 -4.29
C LEU A 118 15.14 -2.42 -2.92
N HIS A 119 15.97 -1.56 -2.35
CA HIS A 119 16.66 -1.75 -1.08
C HIS A 119 16.37 -0.59 -0.13
N LEU A 120 16.28 -0.87 1.17
CA LEU A 120 16.30 0.13 2.23
C LEU A 120 17.60 -0.03 3.01
N GLY A 121 18.46 1.00 2.96
CA GLY A 121 19.85 0.83 3.37
C GLY A 121 20.47 -0.33 2.59
N PRO A 122 21.38 -1.13 3.18
CA PRO A 122 22.00 -2.27 2.48
C PRO A 122 21.04 -3.44 2.25
N ASN A 123 19.84 -3.42 2.84
CA ASN A 123 18.96 -4.58 2.88
C ASN A 123 17.97 -4.60 1.71
N LEU A 124 17.73 -5.80 1.18
CA LEU A 124 16.68 -6.02 0.17
C LEU A 124 15.30 -5.73 0.77
N TRP A 125 14.62 -4.74 0.21
CA TRP A 125 13.21 -4.50 0.49
C TRP A 125 12.36 -5.42 -0.38
N ASP A 126 12.48 -5.30 -1.71
CA ASP A 126 11.71 -6.13 -2.66
C ASP A 126 12.33 -6.15 -4.07
N SER A 127 11.84 -7.03 -4.94
CA SER A 127 12.06 -6.98 -6.38
C SER A 127 10.95 -6.18 -7.08
N VAL A 128 11.36 -5.34 -8.03
CA VAL A 128 10.46 -4.57 -8.89
C VAL A 128 10.31 -5.32 -10.20
N LYS A 129 9.07 -5.71 -10.49
CA LYS A 129 8.67 -6.46 -11.69
C LYS A 129 7.35 -5.87 -12.20
N PHE A 130 7.15 -5.94 -13.50
CA PHE A 130 5.98 -5.39 -14.17
C PHE A 130 5.27 -6.48 -14.97
N GLU A 131 3.94 -6.45 -14.98
CA GLU A 131 3.12 -7.31 -15.85
C GLU A 131 2.97 -6.72 -17.25
N SER A 132 2.95 -5.39 -17.34
CA SER A 132 2.86 -4.64 -18.60
C SER A 132 3.52 -3.26 -18.47
N ALA A 133 3.70 -2.56 -19.58
CA ALA A 133 4.26 -1.21 -19.57
C ALA A 133 3.35 -0.16 -18.91
N SER A 134 2.05 -0.42 -18.83
CA SER A 134 1.07 0.49 -18.22
C SER A 134 0.77 0.15 -16.75
N THR A 135 1.32 -0.95 -16.24
CA THR A 135 1.12 -1.36 -14.85
C THR A 135 1.98 -0.50 -13.93
N VAL A 136 1.37 0.11 -12.91
CA VAL A 136 2.10 0.76 -11.83
C VAL A 136 2.50 -0.31 -10.81
N ALA A 137 3.79 -0.43 -10.53
CA ALA A 137 4.27 -1.22 -9.41
C ALA A 137 4.46 -0.30 -8.19
N ASN A 138 3.82 -0.63 -7.07
CA ASN A 138 3.98 0.10 -5.82
C ASN A 138 4.57 -0.83 -4.76
N LYS A 139 5.53 -0.32 -3.99
CA LYS A 139 6.13 -1.03 -2.85
C LYS A 139 5.92 -0.20 -1.60
N GLU A 140 5.24 -0.77 -0.61
CA GLU A 140 4.95 -0.14 0.68
C GLU A 140 5.72 -0.83 1.80
N LEU A 141 6.25 -0.04 2.74
CA LEU A 141 7.01 -0.50 3.89
C LEU A 141 6.76 0.40 5.09
N ILE A 142 6.38 -0.20 6.21
CA ILE A 142 6.31 0.49 7.48
C ILE A 142 7.63 0.24 8.22
N HIS A 143 8.36 1.32 8.49
CA HIS A 143 9.70 1.26 9.05
C HIS A 143 9.90 2.32 10.13
N VAL A 144 10.72 2.00 11.13
CA VAL A 144 11.19 2.93 12.16
C VAL A 144 12.70 3.10 11.97
N PRO A 145 13.16 4.25 11.42
CA PRO A 145 14.55 4.47 11.10
C PRO A 145 15.39 4.61 12.38
N LEU A 146 16.57 3.98 12.36
CA LEU A 146 17.55 4.05 13.44
C LEU A 146 18.45 5.29 13.34
N LEU A 147 18.48 5.94 12.18
CA LEU A 147 19.23 7.15 11.88
C LEU A 147 18.28 8.31 11.52
N ASN A 148 18.83 9.51 11.35
CA ASN A 148 18.06 10.70 10.90
C ASN A 148 17.97 10.81 9.37
N TYR A 149 18.25 9.72 8.67
CA TYR A 149 18.06 9.57 7.24
C TYR A 149 17.73 8.11 6.94
N ILE A 150 17.22 7.86 5.74
CA ILE A 150 17.14 6.53 5.14
C ILE A 150 17.77 6.56 3.76
N HIS A 151 18.28 5.41 3.33
CA HIS A 151 18.68 5.21 1.93
C HIS A 151 17.65 4.37 1.18
N VAL A 152 17.05 4.93 0.14
CA VAL A 152 16.20 4.18 -0.81
C VAL A 152 17.02 3.90 -2.06
N CYS A 153 17.40 2.65 -2.27
CA CYS A 153 18.37 2.28 -3.30
C CYS A 153 17.76 1.36 -4.36
N LEU A 154 18.08 1.64 -5.62
CA LEU A 154 17.78 0.81 -6.78
C LEU A 154 19.04 0.03 -7.16
N VAL A 155 18.93 -1.28 -7.24
CA VAL A 155 20.05 -2.19 -7.54
C VAL A 155 19.79 -2.89 -8.87
N ASP A 156 20.71 -2.70 -9.82
CA ASP A 156 20.64 -3.30 -11.15
C ASP A 156 20.87 -4.82 -11.06
N THR A 157 20.03 -5.58 -11.75
CA THR A 157 20.13 -7.05 -11.86
C THR A 157 20.49 -7.52 -13.27
N ASN A 158 20.95 -6.61 -14.14
CA ASN A 158 21.25 -6.82 -15.56
C ASN A 158 20.01 -7.25 -16.39
N LYS A 159 18.82 -6.85 -15.97
CA LYS A 159 17.54 -7.20 -16.61
C LYS A 159 16.74 -5.99 -17.08
N GLY A 160 17.39 -4.84 -17.20
CA GLY A 160 16.77 -3.57 -17.60
C GLY A 160 17.26 -2.45 -16.71
N VAL A 161 17.09 -1.21 -17.17
CA VAL A 161 17.63 -0.05 -16.45
C VAL A 161 16.74 0.29 -15.25
N PRO A 162 17.28 0.37 -14.01
CA PRO A 162 16.51 0.79 -12.86
C PRO A 162 15.99 2.21 -12.99
N PHE A 163 14.76 2.42 -12.53
CA PHE A 163 14.10 3.72 -12.53
C PHE A 163 13.15 3.83 -11.34
N ILE A 164 12.68 5.03 -11.04
CA ILE A 164 11.65 5.28 -10.03
C ILE A 164 10.82 6.51 -10.42
N SER A 165 9.52 6.49 -10.09
CA SER A 165 8.59 7.56 -10.42
C SER A 165 8.27 8.45 -9.22
N ALA A 166 8.10 7.87 -8.04
CA ALA A 166 7.87 8.65 -6.82
C ALA A 166 8.38 7.95 -5.57
N ILE A 167 8.75 8.75 -4.56
CA ILE A 167 9.03 8.29 -3.19
C ILE A 167 8.18 9.10 -2.22
N GLU A 168 7.45 8.41 -1.34
CA GLU A 168 6.50 9.03 -0.44
C GLU A 168 6.68 8.50 0.98
N LEU A 169 6.73 9.40 1.96
CA LEU A 169 6.77 9.06 3.38
C LEU A 169 5.61 9.74 4.08
N ARG A 170 4.92 8.95 4.92
CA ARG A 170 3.84 9.40 5.79
C ARG A 170 4.16 8.98 7.22
N THR A 171 4.08 9.92 8.17
CA THR A 171 4.27 9.59 9.58
C THR A 171 3.08 8.78 10.09
N LEU A 172 3.36 7.77 10.91
CA LEU A 172 2.34 6.93 11.53
C LEU A 172 2.48 6.98 13.06
N PRO A 173 1.38 6.88 13.82
CA PRO A 173 1.46 6.64 15.26
C PRO A 173 2.23 5.36 15.57
N ASN A 174 3.08 5.39 16.60
CA ASN A 174 3.84 4.21 17.01
C ASN A 174 2.96 3.07 17.54
N THR A 175 1.70 3.36 17.90
CA THR A 175 0.71 2.43 18.45
C THR A 175 0.03 1.53 17.40
N ILE A 176 0.15 1.83 16.11
CA ILE A 176 -0.42 1.02 15.03
C ILE A 176 0.64 0.23 14.29
N TYR A 177 0.23 -0.85 13.62
CA TYR A 177 1.13 -1.74 12.90
C TYR A 177 2.30 -2.19 13.79
N GLN A 178 1.97 -2.82 14.91
CA GLN A 178 2.95 -3.30 15.88
C GLN A 178 3.48 -4.66 15.41
N ALA A 179 4.71 -4.67 14.90
CA ALA A 179 5.48 -5.88 14.76
C ALA A 179 6.32 -6.10 16.02
N GLN A 180 6.50 -7.35 16.43
CA GLN A 180 7.44 -7.69 17.51
C GLN A 180 8.88 -7.31 17.15
N GLU A 181 9.26 -7.52 15.90
CA GLU A 181 10.59 -7.25 15.35
C GLU A 181 10.47 -6.87 13.86
N GLY A 182 11.50 -6.20 13.34
CA GLY A 182 11.63 -5.89 11.92
C GLY A 182 10.71 -4.79 11.39
N SER A 183 10.72 -4.64 10.07
CA SER A 183 9.86 -3.71 9.32
C SER A 183 8.68 -4.46 8.71
N LEU A 184 7.59 -3.79 8.35
CA LEU A 184 6.41 -4.43 7.77
C LEU A 184 6.26 -4.02 6.29
N ALA A 185 6.57 -4.93 5.38
CA ALA A 185 6.33 -4.75 3.95
C ALA A 185 4.90 -5.18 3.61
N LEU A 186 4.17 -4.38 2.83
CA LEU A 186 2.83 -4.76 2.38
C LEU A 186 2.92 -5.98 1.46
N ASP A 187 2.13 -7.02 1.74
CA ASP A 187 2.08 -8.25 0.92
C ASP A 187 0.81 -8.31 0.07
N SER A 188 -0.35 -8.21 0.71
CA SER A 188 -1.63 -8.21 0.01
C SER A 188 -2.70 -7.42 0.76
N ARG A 189 -3.72 -7.00 0.02
CA ARG A 189 -4.60 -5.93 0.46
C ARG A 189 -5.89 -5.91 -0.40
N TYR A 190 -7.09 -5.86 0.20
CA TYR A 190 -8.42 -5.81 -0.47
C TYR A 190 -9.47 -4.89 0.21
N PRO A 191 -10.41 -4.21 -0.50
CA PRO A 191 -10.59 -4.06 -1.96
C PRO A 191 -9.88 -2.82 -2.56
N ASP A 192 -9.82 -2.73 -3.90
CA ASP A 192 -9.26 -1.61 -4.69
C ASP A 192 -9.70 -0.22 -4.19
N ASP A 193 -8.76 0.71 -4.04
CA ASP A 193 -9.06 2.15 -3.92
C ASP A 193 -8.18 2.93 -4.90
N ILE A 194 -8.79 3.94 -5.52
CA ILE A 194 -8.21 4.83 -6.52
C ILE A 194 -7.43 6.00 -5.90
N TYR A 195 -7.43 6.16 -4.57
CA TYR A 195 -6.73 7.23 -3.86
C TYR A 195 -5.57 6.72 -2.98
N ASP A 196 -4.35 6.97 -3.47
CA ASP A 196 -3.09 7.00 -2.71
C ASP A 196 -2.80 5.77 -1.82
N ARG A 197 -3.34 4.58 -2.11
CA ARG A 197 -3.08 3.27 -1.49
C ARG A 197 -3.68 2.18 -2.40
N PHE A 198 -2.87 1.36 -3.05
CA PHE A 198 -3.35 0.37 -4.03
C PHE A 198 -3.66 -0.99 -3.36
N TRP A 199 -4.80 -1.58 -3.70
CA TRP A 199 -5.32 -2.88 -3.23
C TRP A 199 -5.63 -3.74 -4.49
N TYR A 200 -5.84 -5.07 -4.38
CA TYR A 200 -6.26 -5.97 -5.48
C TYR A 200 -7.64 -6.60 -5.17
N GLY A 201 -8.60 -6.49 -6.09
CA GLY A 201 -9.97 -7.02 -5.93
C GLY A 201 -10.04 -8.55 -5.88
N TYR A 202 -10.41 -9.11 -4.73
CA TYR A 202 -10.99 -10.45 -4.58
C TYR A 202 -12.45 -10.40 -5.05
N ASP A 203 -12.68 -10.46 -6.36
CA ASP A 203 -14.02 -10.71 -6.90
C ASP A 203 -14.19 -12.24 -7.02
N ARG A 204 -14.96 -12.83 -6.09
CA ARG A 204 -15.31 -14.25 -6.14
C ARG A 204 -16.76 -14.38 -6.57
N ASP A 205 -17.03 -15.33 -7.47
CA ASP A 205 -18.39 -15.65 -7.91
C ASP A 205 -19.35 -15.97 -6.75
N GLU A 206 -18.82 -16.37 -5.59
CA GLU A 206 -19.57 -16.70 -4.37
C GLU A 206 -19.96 -15.46 -3.55
N TRP A 207 -19.35 -14.30 -3.83
CA TRP A 207 -19.52 -13.07 -3.06
C TRP A 207 -20.40 -12.07 -3.80
N THR A 208 -21.03 -11.20 -3.03
CA THR A 208 -21.69 -9.99 -3.50
C THR A 208 -21.24 -8.84 -2.61
N GLN A 209 -21.58 -7.62 -3.01
CA GLN A 209 -21.16 -6.40 -2.33
C GLN A 209 -22.36 -5.69 -1.73
N LEU A 210 -22.20 -5.25 -0.48
CA LEU A 210 -23.07 -4.27 0.16
C LEU A 210 -22.40 -2.90 0.06
N ASN A 211 -23.18 -1.84 -0.05
CA ASN A 211 -22.66 -0.48 -0.10
C ASN A 211 -23.55 0.50 0.67
N THR A 212 -22.98 1.66 0.97
CA THR A 212 -23.70 2.79 1.54
C THR A 212 -23.17 4.10 0.97
N SER A 213 -24.06 5.08 0.82
CA SER A 213 -23.69 6.46 0.49
C SER A 213 -23.53 7.33 1.75
N SER A 214 -23.79 6.76 2.94
CA SER A 214 -23.68 7.47 4.20
C SER A 214 -22.22 7.60 4.63
N SER A 215 -21.89 8.71 5.27
CA SER A 215 -20.55 8.92 5.84
C SER A 215 -20.26 7.89 6.93
N ILE A 216 -19.10 7.24 6.83
CA ILE A 216 -18.60 6.30 7.83
C ILE A 216 -17.64 7.01 8.76
N ASN A 217 -17.81 6.80 10.05
CA ASN A 217 -16.86 7.23 11.07
C ASN A 217 -15.60 6.36 10.98
N THR A 218 -14.56 6.92 10.38
CA THR A 218 -13.21 6.34 10.22
C THR A 218 -12.30 6.58 11.43
N ASN A 219 -12.82 7.13 12.53
CA ASN A 219 -12.04 7.45 13.73
C ASN A 219 -11.66 6.19 14.53
N ASN A 220 -10.81 5.36 13.95
CA ASN A 220 -9.97 4.42 14.67
C ASN A 220 -8.50 4.80 14.46
N THR A 221 -7.60 4.04 15.08
CA THR A 221 -6.17 4.34 15.01
C THR A 221 -5.57 4.07 13.62
N TYR A 222 -6.18 3.19 12.82
CA TYR A 222 -5.67 2.76 11.51
C TYR A 222 -6.14 3.64 10.33
N GLN A 223 -7.24 4.38 10.51
CA GLN A 223 -7.84 5.30 9.54
C GLN A 223 -7.88 4.76 8.09
N PRO A 224 -8.50 3.59 7.84
CA PRO A 224 -8.74 3.14 6.48
C PRO A 224 -9.62 4.17 5.73
N PRO A 225 -9.47 4.31 4.41
CA PRO A 225 -10.24 5.27 3.63
C PRO A 225 -11.75 5.05 3.80
N SER A 226 -12.52 6.13 3.90
CA SER A 226 -13.98 6.02 4.02
C SER A 226 -14.62 5.40 2.78
N VAL A 227 -14.04 5.62 1.59
CA VAL A 227 -14.53 5.03 0.33
C VAL A 227 -14.39 3.51 0.32
N VAL A 228 -13.30 2.98 0.88
CA VAL A 228 -13.12 1.54 1.07
C VAL A 228 -14.16 1.00 2.05
N LEU A 229 -14.32 1.66 3.20
CA LEU A 229 -15.29 1.23 4.21
C LEU A 229 -16.74 1.34 3.74
N ALA A 230 -17.04 2.21 2.76
CA ALA A 230 -18.38 2.41 2.22
C ALA A 230 -18.92 1.18 1.50
N THR A 231 -18.07 0.18 1.27
CA THR A 231 -18.46 -1.09 0.70
C THR A 231 -18.03 -2.25 1.60
N ALA A 232 -18.72 -3.38 1.47
CA ALA A 232 -18.38 -4.60 2.18
C ALA A 232 -18.68 -5.84 1.33
N ALA A 233 -17.74 -6.78 1.31
CA ALA A 233 -17.95 -8.10 0.74
C ALA A 233 -18.81 -8.94 1.69
N THR A 234 -19.74 -9.71 1.13
CA THR A 234 -20.59 -10.67 1.84
C THR A 234 -20.84 -11.88 0.92
N PRO A 235 -21.04 -13.10 1.44
CA PRO A 235 -21.45 -14.20 0.59
C PRO A 235 -22.83 -13.97 -0.04
N LYS A 236 -23.07 -14.55 -1.22
CA LYS A 236 -24.38 -14.56 -1.89
C LYS A 236 -25.41 -15.38 -1.13
N ASN A 237 -25.01 -16.51 -0.55
CA ASN A 237 -25.88 -17.31 0.31
C ASN A 237 -25.71 -16.88 1.77
N VAL A 238 -26.85 -16.77 2.46
CA VAL A 238 -26.93 -16.22 3.82
C VAL A 238 -26.14 -17.04 4.85
N ASP A 239 -25.99 -18.34 4.65
CA ASP A 239 -25.31 -19.24 5.60
C ASP A 239 -23.87 -19.60 5.17
N ASP A 240 -23.40 -19.04 4.06
CA ASP A 240 -22.01 -19.22 3.63
C ASP A 240 -21.06 -18.30 4.42
N SER A 241 -19.76 -18.55 4.26
CA SER A 241 -18.69 -17.79 4.92
C SER A 241 -17.94 -16.91 3.93
N VAL A 242 -17.41 -15.77 4.40
CA VAL A 242 -16.40 -15.02 3.64
C VAL A 242 -15.06 -15.72 3.87
N ASN A 243 -14.53 -16.37 2.84
CA ASN A 243 -13.27 -17.11 2.91
C ASN A 243 -12.17 -16.44 2.08
N ILE A 244 -11.12 -15.98 2.75
CA ILE A 244 -9.91 -15.47 2.12
C ILE A 244 -8.82 -16.50 2.25
N PHE A 245 -8.13 -16.71 1.13
CA PHE A 245 -7.05 -17.65 1.06
C PHE A 245 -5.89 -17.02 0.33
N TRP A 246 -4.70 -17.14 0.89
CA TRP A 246 -3.48 -16.71 0.23
C TRP A 246 -2.32 -17.63 0.52
N LEU A 247 -1.41 -17.68 -0.45
CA LEU A 247 -0.08 -18.26 -0.30
C LEU A 247 0.85 -17.13 0.11
N PRO A 248 1.48 -17.20 1.29
CA PRO A 248 2.54 -16.28 1.65
C PRO A 248 3.60 -16.19 0.54
N SER A 249 3.99 -14.97 0.17
CA SER A 249 5.08 -14.72 -0.79
C SER A 249 6.42 -15.32 -0.33
N ASP A 250 6.65 -15.36 0.98
CA ASP A 250 7.76 -16.04 1.64
C ASP A 250 7.19 -16.95 2.75
N ASN A 251 7.33 -18.26 2.58
CA ASN A 251 6.78 -19.25 3.49
C ASN A 251 7.52 -19.34 4.84
N THR A 252 8.69 -18.71 4.95
CA THR A 252 9.50 -18.60 6.18
C THR A 252 9.24 -17.31 6.94
N ALA A 253 8.64 -16.31 6.29
CA ALA A 253 8.41 -15.01 6.89
C ALA A 253 7.25 -15.01 7.91
N LYS A 254 7.28 -14.01 8.77
CA LYS A 254 6.23 -13.67 9.72
C LYS A 254 5.24 -12.73 9.05
N TYR A 255 3.94 -12.94 9.26
CA TYR A 255 2.88 -12.10 8.69
C TYR A 255 1.98 -11.50 9.75
N TYR A 256 1.55 -10.26 9.55
CA TYR A 256 0.55 -9.58 10.35
C TYR A 256 -0.67 -9.24 9.49
N VAL A 257 -1.87 -9.46 10.02
CA VAL A 257 -3.14 -9.30 9.29
C VAL A 257 -4.01 -8.27 10.01
N TYR A 258 -4.63 -7.38 9.26
CA TYR A 258 -5.56 -6.36 9.76
C TYR A 258 -6.85 -6.48 8.96
N MET A 259 -7.98 -6.62 9.66
CA MET A 259 -9.32 -6.75 9.07
C MET A 259 -10.17 -5.61 9.56
N HIS A 260 -10.75 -4.84 8.64
CA HIS A 260 -11.56 -3.67 8.93
C HIS A 260 -13.03 -3.96 8.64
N PHE A 261 -13.87 -3.63 9.61
CA PHE A 261 -15.30 -3.88 9.58
C PHE A 261 -16.07 -2.60 9.91
N ALA A 262 -17.09 -2.31 9.13
CA ALA A 262 -18.09 -1.29 9.40
C ALA A 262 -19.43 -1.80 8.87
N GLU A 263 -20.47 -1.80 9.70
CA GLU A 263 -21.80 -2.20 9.24
C GLU A 263 -22.36 -1.08 8.34
N VAL A 264 -22.63 -1.42 7.09
CA VAL A 264 -23.05 -0.46 6.04
C VAL A 264 -24.57 -0.40 5.91
N GLU A 265 -25.29 -1.39 6.45
CA GLU A 265 -26.75 -1.46 6.46
C GLU A 265 -27.33 -1.10 7.82
N LYS A 266 -28.38 -0.27 7.84
CA LYS A 266 -29.10 0.02 9.08
C LYS A 266 -30.02 -1.14 9.41
N LEU A 267 -29.57 -2.02 10.30
CA LEU A 267 -30.30 -3.23 10.64
C LEU A 267 -31.59 -2.94 11.45
N PRO A 268 -32.74 -3.52 11.07
CA PRO A 268 -33.94 -3.58 11.91
C PRO A 268 -33.68 -4.30 13.24
N GLY A 269 -34.50 -4.06 14.27
CA GLY A 269 -34.29 -4.63 15.61
C GLY A 269 -34.41 -6.16 15.72
N ASN A 270 -34.99 -6.81 14.71
CA ASN A 270 -35.08 -8.27 14.59
C ASN A 270 -33.99 -8.88 13.71
N GLU A 271 -33.14 -8.06 13.08
CA GLU A 271 -32.01 -8.48 12.27
C GLU A 271 -30.72 -8.25 13.07
N SER A 272 -29.74 -9.13 12.89
CA SER A 272 -28.41 -8.94 13.45
C SER A 272 -27.34 -9.53 12.53
N ARG A 273 -26.18 -8.90 12.55
CA ARG A 273 -24.97 -9.38 11.90
C ARG A 273 -23.89 -9.66 12.95
N GLN A 274 -23.69 -10.92 13.25
CA GLN A 274 -22.69 -11.41 14.19
C GLN A 274 -21.92 -12.56 13.56
N PHE A 275 -20.61 -12.58 13.74
CA PHE A 275 -19.77 -13.61 13.13
C PHE A 275 -18.53 -13.93 13.96
N ASN A 276 -17.99 -15.11 13.67
CA ASN A 276 -16.72 -15.60 14.16
C ASN A 276 -15.68 -15.50 13.04
N ILE A 277 -14.42 -15.34 13.42
CA ILE A 277 -13.27 -15.33 12.52
C ILE A 277 -12.41 -16.52 12.93
N THR A 278 -12.06 -17.35 11.96
CA THR A 278 -11.16 -18.49 12.14
C THR A 278 -9.94 -18.34 11.26
N ARG A 279 -8.81 -18.85 11.75
CA ARG A 279 -7.57 -19.00 11.02
C ARG A 279 -7.27 -20.48 10.92
N ASN A 280 -7.17 -21.01 9.71
CA ASN A 280 -6.91 -22.42 9.44
C ASN A 280 -7.89 -23.35 10.20
N GLY A 281 -9.15 -22.94 10.32
CA GLY A 281 -10.19 -23.67 11.04
C GLY A 281 -10.21 -23.46 12.56
N GLU A 282 -9.20 -22.84 13.15
CA GLU A 282 -9.16 -22.53 14.58
C GLU A 282 -9.76 -21.15 14.87
N LEU A 283 -10.53 -21.04 15.96
CA LEU A 283 -11.17 -19.77 16.35
C LEU A 283 -10.10 -18.71 16.68
N TYR A 284 -10.14 -17.61 15.93
CA TYR A 284 -9.25 -16.47 16.12
C TYR A 284 -9.93 -15.34 16.90
N SER A 285 -11.16 -14.98 16.50
CA SER A 285 -12.00 -13.99 17.18
C SER A 285 -13.45 -14.41 17.07
N GLY A 286 -14.26 -14.22 18.11
CA GLY A 286 -15.62 -14.76 18.15
C GLY A 286 -16.67 -13.73 18.58
N LEU A 287 -17.90 -13.94 18.10
CA LEU A 287 -19.10 -13.16 18.41
C LEU A 287 -18.91 -11.66 18.17
N PHE A 288 -18.24 -11.32 17.08
CA PHE A 288 -18.02 -9.94 16.70
C PHE A 288 -19.24 -9.39 15.97
N ALA A 289 -19.68 -8.19 16.38
CA ALA A 289 -20.74 -7.42 15.75
C ALA A 289 -20.18 -6.07 15.28
N PRO A 290 -20.10 -5.81 13.96
CA PRO A 290 -19.67 -4.50 13.47
C PRO A 290 -20.67 -3.41 13.85
N LYS A 291 -20.16 -2.20 14.12
CA LYS A 291 -21.00 -1.04 14.45
C LYS A 291 -21.48 -0.36 13.17
N TYR A 292 -22.75 0.08 13.16
CA TYR A 292 -23.32 0.82 12.04
C TYR A 292 -22.54 2.11 11.78
N LEU A 293 -22.04 2.25 10.55
CA LEU A 293 -21.23 3.37 10.06
C LEU A 293 -20.04 3.74 10.96
N SER A 294 -19.45 2.77 11.67
CA SER A 294 -18.30 3.00 12.53
C SER A 294 -17.30 1.86 12.39
N VAL A 295 -16.08 2.23 12.04
CA VAL A 295 -15.03 1.24 11.80
C VAL A 295 -14.59 0.56 13.09
N SER A 296 -14.32 -0.73 12.99
CA SER A 296 -13.62 -1.54 13.98
C SER A 296 -12.57 -2.37 13.26
N THR A 297 -11.44 -2.62 13.91
CA THR A 297 -10.34 -3.36 13.30
C THR A 297 -9.93 -4.51 14.19
N ILE A 298 -9.97 -5.71 13.64
CA ILE A 298 -9.46 -6.92 14.26
C ILE A 298 -8.12 -7.21 13.59
N PHE A 299 -7.08 -7.38 14.37
CA PHE A 299 -5.72 -7.57 13.86
C PHE A 299 -5.02 -8.72 14.56
N SER A 300 -3.98 -9.26 13.92
CA SER A 300 -3.11 -10.31 14.46
C SER A 300 -2.28 -9.81 15.64
N LEU A 301 -2.41 -10.43 16.82
CA LEU A 301 -1.58 -10.11 17.99
C LEU A 301 -0.19 -10.78 17.98
N SER A 302 -0.09 -11.88 17.24
CA SER A 302 1.16 -12.60 16.99
C SER A 302 1.32 -12.78 15.49
N ASP A 303 2.54 -13.05 15.04
CA ASP A 303 2.75 -13.35 13.65
C ASP A 303 2.04 -14.65 13.23
N TRP A 304 1.67 -14.67 11.95
CA TRP A 304 1.01 -15.79 11.31
C TRP A 304 2.02 -16.69 10.57
N SER A 305 3.25 -16.82 11.09
CA SER A 305 4.28 -17.69 10.52
C SER A 305 3.84 -19.16 10.44
N ARG A 306 4.54 -19.93 9.59
CA ARG A 306 4.52 -21.39 9.38
C ARG A 306 3.94 -21.89 8.05
N GLY A 307 4.51 -21.44 6.94
CA GLY A 307 4.70 -22.24 5.72
C GLY A 307 3.52 -23.01 5.13
N GLN A 308 2.30 -22.66 5.47
CA GLN A 308 1.08 -23.30 5.00
C GLN A 308 0.18 -22.24 4.37
N TYR A 309 -0.64 -22.71 3.43
CA TYR A 309 -1.78 -21.96 2.90
C TYR A 309 -2.56 -21.36 4.07
N ILE A 310 -2.71 -20.04 4.11
CA ILE A 310 -3.46 -19.38 5.18
C ILE A 310 -4.90 -19.24 4.72
N THR A 311 -5.80 -19.83 5.52
CA THR A 311 -7.24 -19.73 5.36
C THR A 311 -7.80 -18.86 6.46
N LEU A 312 -8.36 -17.72 6.08
CA LEU A 312 -9.16 -16.87 6.94
C LEU A 312 -10.64 -17.07 6.59
N SER A 313 -11.44 -17.54 7.54
CA SER A 313 -12.88 -17.71 7.35
C SER A 313 -13.65 -16.85 8.34
N ILE A 314 -14.52 -16.00 7.81
CA ILE A 314 -15.47 -15.20 8.59
C ILE A 314 -16.82 -15.90 8.46
N ILE A 315 -17.33 -16.41 9.58
CA ILE A 315 -18.40 -17.39 9.65
C ILE A 315 -19.57 -16.80 10.43
N LYS A 316 -20.77 -16.85 9.86
CA LYS A 316 -22.01 -16.42 10.53
C LYS A 316 -22.15 -17.08 11.91
N ALA A 317 -22.44 -16.28 12.93
CA ALA A 317 -22.77 -16.82 14.25
C ALA A 317 -24.19 -17.44 14.22
N GLY A 318 -24.42 -18.52 14.98
CA GLY A 318 -25.69 -19.26 14.91
C GLY A 318 -26.94 -18.45 15.33
N ASN A 319 -26.76 -17.35 16.06
CA ASN A 319 -27.82 -16.42 16.45
C ASN A 319 -27.94 -15.19 15.51
N SER A 320 -27.09 -15.09 14.49
CA SER A 320 -27.12 -14.02 13.49
C SER A 320 -28.18 -14.32 12.44
N THR A 321 -28.87 -13.31 11.95
CA THR A 321 -29.82 -13.47 10.83
C THR A 321 -29.13 -13.21 9.51
N LEU A 322 -28.16 -12.29 9.49
CA LEU A 322 -27.44 -11.85 8.30
C LEU A 322 -26.08 -12.55 8.14
N PRO A 323 -25.59 -12.68 6.89
CA PRO A 323 -24.27 -13.23 6.60
C PRO A 323 -23.13 -12.34 7.13
N PRO A 324 -21.90 -12.86 7.26
CA PRO A 324 -20.73 -12.07 7.63
C PRO A 324 -20.39 -11.02 6.57
N ILE A 325 -19.69 -9.96 6.98
CA ILE A 325 -19.17 -8.92 6.07
C ILE A 325 -17.68 -8.70 6.28
N LEU A 326 -17.01 -8.18 5.26
CA LEU A 326 -15.65 -7.67 5.33
C LEU A 326 -15.52 -6.41 4.48
N ASN A 327 -15.10 -5.29 5.07
CA ASN A 327 -14.92 -4.03 4.33
C ASN A 327 -13.52 -3.94 3.74
N ALA A 328 -12.49 -4.32 4.51
CA ALA A 328 -11.12 -4.37 4.02
C ALA A 328 -10.24 -5.36 4.77
N PHE A 329 -9.19 -5.86 4.13
CA PHE A 329 -8.11 -6.58 4.80
C PHE A 329 -6.74 -6.16 4.29
N GLU A 330 -5.75 -6.15 5.18
CA GLU A 330 -4.33 -5.93 4.87
C GLU A 330 -3.50 -7.07 5.44
N THR A 331 -2.49 -7.49 4.70
CA THR A 331 -1.44 -8.39 5.17
C THR A 331 -0.07 -7.74 4.98
N TYR A 332 0.74 -7.82 6.02
CA TYR A 332 2.09 -7.30 6.03
C TYR A 332 3.07 -8.42 6.37
N MET A 333 4.11 -8.54 5.57
CA MET A 333 5.24 -9.44 5.77
C MET A 333 6.32 -8.73 6.59
N VAL A 334 6.88 -9.39 7.59
CA VAL A 334 8.03 -8.89 8.32
C VAL A 334 9.28 -8.97 7.45
N LYS A 335 10.03 -7.87 7.40
CA LYS A 335 11.35 -7.75 6.81
C LYS A 335 12.38 -7.48 7.90
N ASP A 336 13.26 -8.46 8.10
CA ASP A 336 14.38 -8.33 9.02
C ASP A 336 15.58 -7.72 8.28
N PHE A 337 15.81 -6.44 8.55
CA PHE A 337 16.96 -5.70 8.03
C PHE A 337 18.16 -5.90 8.97
N ALA A 338 18.83 -7.05 8.83
CA ALA A 338 19.99 -7.44 9.64
C ALA A 338 21.23 -6.54 9.37
N GLU A 339 21.30 -6.01 8.16
CA GLU A 339 22.21 -5.01 7.63
C GLU A 339 22.18 -3.65 8.35
N PRO A 340 23.09 -3.25 9.26
CA PRO A 340 23.02 -1.86 9.76
C PRO A 340 23.30 -0.89 8.62
N GLU A 341 22.60 0.25 8.58
CA GLU A 341 22.98 1.33 7.66
C GLU A 341 24.39 1.82 8.02
N THR A 342 25.37 1.51 7.17
CA THR A 342 26.75 1.98 7.31
C THR A 342 26.92 3.34 6.65
N ASN A 343 27.71 4.23 7.24
CA ASN A 343 28.15 5.43 6.55
C ASN A 343 29.02 5.03 5.35
N GLN A 344 28.73 5.55 4.14
CA GLN A 344 29.57 5.30 2.96
C GLN A 344 31.04 5.70 3.14
N GLN A 345 31.38 6.53 4.13
CA GLN A 345 32.77 6.87 4.47
C GLN A 345 33.60 5.67 4.96
N ASP A 346 32.97 4.59 5.43
CA ASP A 346 33.69 3.41 5.93
C ASP A 346 34.17 2.47 4.79
N GLY A 347 33.70 2.69 3.55
CA GLY A 347 34.05 1.87 2.39
C GLY A 347 35.33 2.30 1.63
N ASN A 348 35.88 3.48 1.91
CA ASN A 348 37.04 4.02 1.17
C ASN A 348 38.42 3.67 1.76
N ASN A 349 38.48 2.94 2.88
CA ASN A 349 39.75 2.67 3.57
C ASN A 349 40.37 1.29 3.30
N TYR A 350 39.82 0.49 2.38
CA TYR A 350 40.34 -0.87 2.10
C TYR A 350 41.12 -1.05 0.79
N TRP A 351 41.41 0.04 0.04
CA TRP A 351 42.18 -0.05 -1.21
C TRP A 351 43.38 0.91 -1.28
N SER A 352 44.10 1.09 -0.18
CA SER A 352 45.45 1.66 -0.24
C SER A 352 46.41 0.89 0.66
N SER A 353 47.05 -0.13 0.10
CA SER A 353 48.28 -0.76 0.58
C SER A 353 49.04 -1.31 -0.61
#